data_AF-A0A1M5LVH3-F1
#
_entry.id   AF-A0A1M5LVH3-F1
#
_cell.length_a   1.000
_cell.length_b   1.000
_cell.length_c   1.000
_cell.angle_alpha   90.00
_cell.angle_beta   90.00
_cell.angle_gamma   90.00
#
_symmetry.space_group_name_H-M   'P 1'
#
loop_
_entity.id
_entity.type
_entity.pdbx_description
1 polymer ?
#
loop_
_entity_poly.entity_id
_entity_poly.type
_entity_poly.pdbx_seq_one_letter_code
_entity_poly.pdbx_strand_id
1 'polypeptide(L)'
;MRTVFHVSTVDQLSYVDAKVTNLLADDAVDVRAVVVVVDSPAVVDAAAEGDGRERVEAILAAGDGETAGDSGAETAFRVCSNALRGATATLTDLPARVEAASSGVGELTRLQGGGWAYIRP
;
A
#
# COMPACT_ATOMS: atom_id res chain seq x y z
N MET A 1 -3.45 11.36 -11.74
CA MET A 1 -2.10 10.81 -11.47
C MET A 1 -2.22 9.45 -10.82
N ARG A 2 -1.16 8.64 -10.85
CA ARG A 2 -1.10 7.35 -10.16
C ARG A 2 0.18 7.30 -9.36
N THR A 3 0.12 6.83 -8.12
CA THR A 3 1.25 6.92 -7.18
C THR A 3 1.48 5.59 -6.49
N VAL A 4 2.74 5.17 -6.40
CA VAL A 4 3.15 4.02 -5.61
C VAL A 4 3.95 4.47 -4.39
N PHE A 5 3.53 4.03 -3.21
CA PHE A 5 4.30 4.16 -1.97
C PHE A 5 5.09 2.87 -1.75
N HIS A 6 6.39 3.03 -1.50
CA HIS A 6 7.28 1.93 -1.18
C HIS A 6 7.58 1.92 0.32
N VAL A 7 7.12 0.87 1.01
CA VAL A 7 7.30 0.70 2.46
C VAL A 7 8.21 -0.50 2.71
N SER A 8 9.44 -0.24 3.13
CA SER A 8 10.45 -1.27 3.42
C SER A 8 10.70 -1.47 4.92
N THR A 9 10.21 -0.58 5.78
CA THR A 9 10.40 -0.64 7.24
C THR A 9 9.08 -0.52 8.01
N VAL A 10 9.07 -1.04 9.24
CA VAL A 10 7.90 -0.94 10.15
C VAL A 10 7.63 0.53 10.51
N ASP A 11 8.68 1.33 10.65
CA ASP A 11 8.54 2.78 10.87
C ASP A 11 7.76 3.42 9.72
N GLN A 12 8.08 3.10 8.46
CA GLN A 12 7.34 3.61 7.31
C GLN A 12 5.88 3.15 7.30
N LEU A 13 5.61 1.91 7.71
CA LEU A 13 4.25 1.40 7.84
C LEU A 13 3.44 2.22 8.86
N SER A 14 4.08 2.72 9.92
CA SER A 14 3.39 3.42 11.02
C SER A 14 2.74 4.76 10.65
N TYR A 15 3.06 5.32 9.47
CA TYR A 15 2.51 6.60 9.00
C TYR A 15 2.17 6.64 7.51
N VAL A 16 2.25 5.51 6.78
CA VAL A 16 1.95 5.50 5.34
C VAL A 16 0.48 5.78 5.06
N ASP A 17 -0.44 5.34 5.91
CA ASP A 17 -1.86 5.64 5.84
C ASP A 17 -2.13 7.15 5.86
N ALA A 18 -1.48 7.89 6.77
CA ALA A 18 -1.59 9.34 6.83
C ALA A 18 -1.06 10.00 5.54
N LYS A 19 0.00 9.46 4.93
CA LYS A 19 0.52 9.97 3.65
C LYS A 19 -0.42 9.69 2.48
N VAL A 20 -1.03 8.50 2.44
CA VAL A 20 -2.04 8.14 1.45
C VAL A 20 -3.25 9.06 1.58
N THR A 21 -3.80 9.22 2.78
CA THR A 21 -4.92 10.11 3.06
C THR A 21 -4.64 11.56 2.66
N ASN A 22 -3.46 12.09 3.00
CA ASN A 22 -3.08 13.44 2.60
C ASN A 22 -2.99 13.61 1.08
N LEU A 23 -2.50 12.60 0.36
CA LEU A 23 -2.42 12.64 -1.10
C LEU A 23 -3.81 12.58 -1.74
N LEU A 24 -4.72 11.77 -1.20
CA LEU A 24 -6.09 11.62 -1.70
C LEU A 24 -6.94 12.87 -1.44
N ALA A 25 -6.66 13.61 -0.37
CA ALA A 25 -7.35 14.85 0.00
C ALA A 25 -6.74 16.11 -0.65
N ASP A 26 -5.71 15.98 -1.49
CA ASP A 26 -5.04 17.12 -2.11
C ASP A 26 -5.74 17.52 -3.42
N ASP A 27 -6.64 18.51 -3.34
CA ASP A 27 -7.37 19.05 -4.48
C ASP A 27 -6.49 19.72 -5.55
N ALA A 28 -5.22 20.02 -5.25
CA ALA A 28 -4.29 20.55 -6.24
C ALA A 28 -3.83 19.47 -7.24
N VAL A 29 -4.15 18.20 -6.99
CA VAL A 29 -3.64 17.06 -7.73
C VAL A 29 -4.77 16.07 -8.03
N ASP A 30 -5.11 15.88 -9.30
CA ASP A 30 -6.03 14.80 -9.71
C ASP A 30 -5.33 13.45 -9.45
N VAL A 31 -5.75 12.70 -8.43
CA VAL A 31 -5.24 11.37 -8.09
C VAL A 31 -6.27 10.32 -8.49
N ARG A 32 -5.84 9.30 -9.25
CA ARG A 32 -6.71 8.24 -9.78
C ARG A 32 -6.47 6.89 -9.14
N ALA A 33 -5.23 6.63 -8.71
CA ALA A 33 -4.90 5.39 -8.03
C ALA A 33 -3.68 5.55 -7.12
N VAL A 34 -3.72 4.86 -5.98
CA VAL A 34 -2.61 4.73 -5.04
C VAL A 34 -2.36 3.26 -4.77
N VAL A 35 -1.11 2.83 -4.87
CA VAL A 35 -0.70 1.47 -4.49
C VAL A 35 0.36 1.57 -3.41
N VAL A 36 0.20 0.82 -2.32
CA VAL A 36 1.27 0.62 -1.33
C VAL A 36 1.93 -0.72 -1.61
N VAL A 37 3.24 -0.74 -1.79
CA VAL A 37 4.04 -1.95 -1.99
C VAL A 37 4.96 -2.15 -0.80
N VAL A 38 4.85 -3.31 -0.14
CA VAL A 38 5.76 -3.74 0.92
C VAL A 38 6.70 -4.84 0.43
N ASP A 39 7.98 -4.73 0.77
CA ASP A 39 9.03 -5.62 0.25
C ASP A 39 9.90 -6.30 1.32
N SER A 40 9.57 -6.12 2.60
CA SER A 40 10.31 -6.66 3.74
C SER A 40 9.46 -7.61 4.59
N PRO A 41 9.98 -8.78 5.01
CA PRO A 41 9.26 -9.71 5.89
C PRO A 41 8.73 -9.08 7.18
N ALA A 42 9.55 -8.25 7.84
CA ALA A 42 9.15 -7.58 9.08
C ALA A 42 7.96 -6.64 8.89
N VAL A 43 7.83 -6.04 7.70
CA VAL A 43 6.69 -5.18 7.35
C VAL A 43 5.46 -6.02 7.04
N VAL A 44 5.63 -7.18 6.39
CA VAL A 44 4.54 -8.12 6.14
C VAL A 44 3.96 -8.62 7.46
N ASP A 45 4.82 -9.02 8.41
CA ASP A 45 4.39 -9.45 9.75
C ASP A 45 3.66 -8.31 10.47
N ALA A 46 4.23 -7.11 10.50
CA ALA A 46 3.59 -5.94 11.12
C ALA A 46 2.24 -5.59 10.47
N ALA A 47 2.10 -5.77 9.15
CA ALA A 47 0.86 -5.50 8.42
C ALA A 47 -0.26 -6.52 8.71
N ALA A 48 0.05 -7.68 9.30
CA ALA A 48 -0.93 -8.73 9.58
C ALA A 48 -1.62 -8.55 10.95
N GLU A 49 -1.06 -7.76 11.85
CA GLU A 49 -1.52 -7.68 13.25
C GLU A 49 -1.56 -6.24 13.82
N GLY A 50 -2.33 -6.08 14.91
CA GLY A 50 -2.45 -4.84 15.67
C GLY A 50 -2.69 -3.59 14.83
N ASP A 51 -2.04 -2.49 15.21
CA ASP A 51 -2.18 -1.21 14.53
C ASP A 51 -1.68 -1.24 13.07
N GLY A 52 -0.81 -2.19 12.70
CA GLY A 52 -0.35 -2.32 11.32
C GLY A 52 -1.46 -2.84 10.42
N ARG A 53 -2.21 -3.84 10.90
CA ARG A 53 -3.42 -4.34 10.23
C ARG A 53 -4.46 -3.24 10.03
N GLU A 54 -4.77 -2.49 11.10
CA GLU A 54 -5.75 -1.39 11.06
C GLU A 54 -5.38 -0.33 10.00
N ARG A 55 -4.09 -0.03 9.86
CA ARG A 55 -3.59 0.89 8.81
C ARG A 55 -3.78 0.35 7.41
N VAL A 56 -3.51 -0.93 7.18
CA VAL A 56 -3.74 -1.56 5.87
C VAL A 56 -5.23 -1.52 5.52
N GLU A 57 -6.10 -1.84 6.48
CA GLU A 57 -7.55 -1.74 6.29
C GLU A 57 -8.00 -0.29 6.00
N ALA A 58 -7.43 0.70 6.69
CA ALA A 58 -7.71 2.12 6.43
C ALA A 58 -7.30 2.55 5.01
N ILE A 59 -6.12 2.12 4.53
CA ILE A 59 -5.66 2.39 3.17
C ILE A 59 -6.61 1.79 2.14
N LEU A 60 -7.03 0.54 2.33
CA LEU A 60 -7.94 -0.15 1.42
C LEU A 60 -9.34 0.47 1.43
N ALA A 61 -9.83 0.91 2.59
CA ALA A 61 -11.11 1.58 2.73
C ALA A 61 -11.11 2.99 2.09
N ALA A 62 -9.97 3.69 2.10
CA ALA A 62 -9.86 5.02 1.49
C ALA A 62 -10.12 5.05 -0.03
N GLY A 63 -10.05 3.89 -0.71
CA GLY A 63 -10.39 3.76 -2.14
C GLY A 63 -11.75 3.13 -2.42
N ASP A 64 -12.53 2.77 -1.38
CA ASP A 64 -13.86 2.18 -1.54
C ASP A 64 -14.94 3.28 -1.48
N GLY A 65 -15.89 3.21 -2.42
CA GLY A 65 -16.78 4.31 -2.82
C GLY A 65 -17.71 4.96 -1.78
N GLU A 66 -17.76 4.48 -0.53
CA GLU A 66 -18.44 5.20 0.58
C GLU A 66 -17.48 6.15 1.33
N THR A 67 -16.20 5.78 1.43
CA THR A 67 -15.15 6.54 2.13
C THR A 67 -14.21 7.30 1.21
N ALA A 68 -14.20 6.97 -0.09
CA ALA A 68 -13.33 7.61 -1.09
C ALA A 68 -13.64 9.11 -1.33
N GLY A 69 -14.76 9.62 -0.81
CA GLY A 69 -15.21 10.99 -1.06
C GLY A 69 -15.35 11.30 -2.56
N ASP A 70 -15.26 12.57 -2.94
CA ASP A 70 -15.32 13.02 -4.35
C ASP A 70 -14.09 12.63 -5.19
N SER A 71 -13.03 12.07 -4.58
CA SER A 71 -11.79 11.76 -5.30
C SER A 71 -11.96 10.62 -6.32
N GLY A 72 -12.80 9.62 -6.00
CA GLY A 72 -12.99 8.42 -6.83
C GLY A 72 -11.72 7.60 -7.08
N ALA A 73 -10.65 7.85 -6.32
CA ALA A 73 -9.34 7.23 -6.53
C ALA A 73 -9.32 5.79 -5.98
N GLU A 74 -8.74 4.87 -6.74
CA GLU A 74 -8.58 3.48 -6.31
C GLU A 74 -7.40 3.34 -5.34
N THR A 75 -7.52 2.50 -4.31
CA THR A 75 -6.40 2.12 -3.45
C THR A 75 -6.15 0.62 -3.48
N ALA A 76 -4.87 0.23 -3.39
CA ALA A 76 -4.48 -1.17 -3.27
C ALA A 76 -3.25 -1.33 -2.38
N PHE A 77 -3.13 -2.51 -1.78
CA PHE A 77 -2.00 -2.88 -0.94
C PHE A 77 -1.40 -4.20 -1.45
N ARG A 78 -0.12 -4.18 -1.79
CA ARG A 78 0.60 -5.31 -2.40
C ARG A 78 1.79 -5.74 -1.58
N VAL A 79 1.91 -7.03 -1.36
CA VAL A 79 3.01 -7.65 -0.60
C VAL A 79 3.93 -8.41 -1.54
N CYS A 80 5.24 -8.25 -1.36
CA CYS A 80 6.24 -9.01 -2.11
C CYS A 80 6.16 -10.51 -1.74
N SER A 81 6.01 -11.39 -2.73
CA SER A 81 5.98 -12.85 -2.52
C SER A 81 7.27 -13.39 -1.91
N ASN A 82 8.43 -12.78 -2.21
CA ASN A 82 9.69 -13.15 -1.56
C ASN A 82 9.72 -12.72 -0.10
N ALA A 83 9.10 -11.58 0.24
CA ALA A 83 8.98 -11.12 1.62
C ALA A 83 8.02 -12.03 2.41
N LEU A 84 6.87 -12.40 1.82
CA LEU A 84 5.94 -13.36 2.40
C LEU A 84 6.60 -14.70 2.75
N ARG A 85 7.55 -15.19 1.94
CA ARG A 85 8.29 -16.42 2.25
C ARG A 85 9.23 -16.30 3.46
N GLY A 86 9.68 -15.08 3.76
CA GLY A 86 10.54 -14.80 4.91
C GLY A 86 9.76 -14.33 6.14
N ALA A 87 8.46 -14.09 6.01
CA ALA A 87 7.57 -13.63 7.07
C ALA A 87 7.00 -14.83 7.83
N THR A 88 6.51 -14.56 9.03
CA THR A 88 5.70 -15.54 9.78
C THR A 88 4.26 -15.53 9.29
N ALA A 89 3.75 -14.35 8.96
CA ALA A 89 2.42 -14.15 8.39
C ALA A 89 2.33 -14.66 6.95
N THR A 90 1.16 -15.19 6.62
CA THR A 90 0.77 -15.62 5.27
C THR A 90 -0.21 -14.64 4.65
N LEU A 91 -0.50 -14.80 3.36
CA LEU A 91 -1.47 -13.94 2.67
C LEU A 91 -2.87 -13.99 3.31
N THR A 92 -3.25 -15.11 3.92
CA THR A 92 -4.55 -15.26 4.59
C THR A 92 -4.63 -14.57 5.94
N ASP A 93 -3.50 -14.21 6.54
CA ASP A 93 -3.45 -13.47 7.81
C ASP A 93 -3.61 -11.96 7.57
N LEU A 94 -3.40 -11.49 6.34
CA LEU A 94 -3.53 -10.08 5.95
C LEU A 94 -5.00 -9.68 5.68
N PRO A 95 -5.33 -8.37 5.70
CA PRO A 95 -6.65 -7.90 5.33
C PRO A 95 -7.16 -8.41 3.98
N ALA A 96 -8.48 -8.57 3.87
CA ALA A 96 -9.11 -8.90 2.60
C ALA A 96 -8.76 -7.83 1.56
N ARG A 97 -8.51 -8.25 0.31
CA ARG A 97 -8.03 -7.41 -0.82
C ARG A 97 -6.53 -7.10 -0.85
N VAL A 98 -5.74 -7.53 0.14
CA VAL A 98 -4.28 -7.52 -0.01
C VAL A 98 -3.87 -8.55 -1.08
N GLU A 99 -3.04 -8.12 -2.02
CA GLU A 99 -2.57 -8.95 -3.13
C GLU A 99 -1.08 -9.27 -3.01
N ALA A 100 -0.68 -10.47 -3.43
CA ALA A 100 0.74 -10.79 -3.57
C ALA A 100 1.27 -10.38 -4.95
N ALA A 101 2.32 -9.57 -4.96
CA ALA A 101 3.13 -9.32 -6.15
C ALA A 101 4.25 -10.37 -6.26
N SER A 102 4.69 -10.70 -7.48
CA SER A 102 5.77 -11.68 -7.70
C SER A 102 7.10 -11.27 -7.02
N SER A 103 7.41 -9.97 -7.04
CA SER A 103 8.53 -9.35 -6.33
C SER A 103 8.22 -7.87 -6.10
N GLY A 104 8.51 -7.35 -4.89
CA GLY A 104 8.28 -5.94 -4.54
C GLY A 104 9.03 -4.98 -5.45
N VAL A 105 10.33 -5.19 -5.65
CA VAL A 105 11.15 -4.35 -6.55
C VAL A 105 10.75 -4.48 -8.03
N GLY A 106 10.28 -5.65 -8.45
CA GLY A 106 9.75 -5.87 -9.80
C GLY A 106 8.45 -5.11 -10.02
N GLU A 107 7.56 -5.14 -9.02
CA GLU A 107 6.31 -4.41 -9.01
C GLU A 107 6.53 -2.89 -9.04
N LEU A 108 7.45 -2.39 -8.21
CA LEU A 108 7.85 -0.97 -8.21
C LEU A 108 8.39 -0.53 -9.56
N THR A 109 9.22 -1.36 -10.20
CA THR A 109 9.78 -1.08 -11.54
C THR A 109 8.69 -1.04 -12.61
N ARG A 110 7.77 -2.01 -12.56
CA ARG A 110 6.64 -2.10 -13.50
C ARG A 110 5.70 -0.91 -13.39
N LEU A 111 5.36 -0.51 -12.15
CA LEU A 111 4.50 0.66 -11.90
C LEU A 111 5.18 1.94 -12.38
N GLN A 112 6.45 2.18 -12.02
CA GLN A 112 7.19 3.35 -12.50
C GLN A 112 7.32 3.37 -14.02
N GLY A 113 7.62 2.23 -14.66
CA GLY A 113 7.64 2.12 -16.13
C GLY A 113 6.28 2.39 -16.78
N GLY A 114 5.19 2.17 -16.04
CA GLY A 114 3.81 2.55 -16.42
C GLY A 114 3.46 4.02 -16.15
N GLY A 115 4.42 4.85 -15.75
CA GLY A 115 4.22 6.28 -15.48
C GLY A 115 3.62 6.57 -14.09
N TRP A 116 3.78 5.67 -13.13
CA TRP A 116 3.41 5.94 -11.74
C TRP A 116 4.48 6.80 -11.06
N ALA A 117 4.05 7.80 -10.29
CA ALA A 117 4.94 8.50 -9.37
C ALA A 117 5.40 7.54 -8.26
N TYR A 118 6.66 7.64 -7.85
CA TYR A 118 7.23 6.82 -6.78
C TYR A 118 7.51 7.68 -5.55
N ILE A 119 6.98 7.25 -4.41
CA ILE A 119 7.24 7.87 -3.10
C ILE A 119 7.78 6.80 -2.16
N ARG A 120 8.87 7.13 -1.47
CA ARG A 120 9.38 6.36 -0.34
C ARG A 120 9.24 7.22 0.91
N PRO A 121 8.23 6.94 1.75
CA PRO A 121 7.87 7.80 2.87
C PRO A 121 8.89 7.70 4.02
#